data_AF-B8MQE6-F1
#
_entry.id   AF-B8MQE6-F1
#
_cell.length_a   1.000
_cell.length_b   1.000
_cell.length_c   1.000
_cell.angle_alpha   90.00
_cell.angle_beta   90.00
_cell.angle_gamma   90.00
#
_symmetry.space_group_name_H-M   'P 1'
#
loop_
_entity.id
_entity.type
_entity.pdbx_description
1 polymer ?
#
loop_
_entity_poly.entity_id
_entity_poly.type
_entity_poly.pdbx_seq_one_letter_code
_entity_poly.pdbx_strand_id
1 'polypeptide(L)'
;MSYGDYQNQGRDQYGDQQYRGNYGASAPDFSDVVNHAENHGGSSSSLFSQAASFLQQRHGDIVNDSPIDEDHVVNSHRRFYGGAAADNAGPASSNELGAGAAMQALKAFTGGGAGGGGQNQLIGLAMAEAEKLFDQQSANGNASGDKQSAINSAAEMALKMYLKGQGTGLGGTGGPSGLLGLASKFF
;
A
#
# COMPACT_ATOMS: atom_id res chain seq x y z
N MET A 1 -17.58 -70.70 -16.14
CA MET A 1 -17.67 -69.24 -16.17
C MET A 1 -16.34 -68.67 -15.69
N SER A 2 -15.72 -67.77 -16.45
CA SER A 2 -14.39 -67.17 -16.20
C SER A 2 -14.49 -65.67 -16.36
N TYR A 3 -14.15 -64.90 -15.33
CA TYR A 3 -13.62 -63.52 -15.34
C TYR A 3 -12.99 -63.34 -13.93
N GLY A 4 -11.78 -62.84 -13.69
CA GLY A 4 -10.86 -62.03 -14.49
C GLY A 4 -10.34 -60.91 -13.57
N ASP A 5 -9.10 -61.05 -13.08
CA ASP A 5 -8.34 -60.05 -12.34
C ASP A 5 -7.97 -58.87 -13.27
N TYR A 6 -8.15 -57.63 -12.79
CA TYR A 6 -7.53 -56.44 -13.38
C TYR A 6 -7.12 -55.44 -12.29
N GLN A 7 -5.82 -55.42 -12.00
CA GLN A 7 -5.07 -54.26 -11.53
C GLN A 7 -4.90 -53.24 -12.68
N ASN A 8 -5.24 -51.95 -12.50
CA ASN A 8 -4.46 -50.82 -13.05
C ASN A 8 -5.02 -49.42 -12.73
N GLN A 9 -4.08 -48.47 -12.62
CA GLN A 9 -4.19 -47.01 -12.84
C GLN A 9 -5.00 -46.21 -11.80
N GLY A 10 -4.45 -45.24 -11.07
CA GLY A 10 -3.43 -44.26 -11.46
C GLY A 10 -4.11 -43.01 -12.05
N ARG A 11 -4.34 -41.99 -11.21
CA ARG A 11 -4.54 -40.56 -11.55
C ARG A 11 -4.87 -39.81 -10.25
N ASP A 12 -3.96 -38.96 -9.77
CA ASP A 12 -3.86 -37.53 -10.08
C ASP A 12 -4.89 -36.68 -9.35
N GLN A 13 -4.35 -35.82 -8.48
CA GLN A 13 -4.69 -34.40 -8.37
C GLN A 13 -6.16 -34.04 -8.23
N TYR A 14 -6.62 -33.76 -7.02
CA TYR A 14 -7.41 -32.54 -6.77
C TYR A 14 -7.07 -32.03 -5.36
N GLY A 15 -6.27 -30.95 -5.33
CA GLY A 15 -6.16 -30.11 -4.16
C GLY A 15 -7.54 -29.54 -3.83
N ASP A 16 -8.00 -29.80 -2.61
CA ASP A 16 -9.20 -29.18 -2.06
C ASP A 16 -8.88 -27.71 -1.75
N GLN A 17 -8.85 -26.90 -2.81
CA GLN A 17 -9.00 -25.46 -2.76
C GLN A 17 -10.43 -25.16 -2.32
N GLN A 18 -10.61 -25.05 -1.01
CA GLN A 18 -11.85 -24.61 -0.39
C GLN A 18 -12.08 -23.12 -0.70
N TYR A 19 -12.66 -22.86 -1.86
CA TYR A 19 -13.31 -21.61 -2.18
C TYR A 19 -14.64 -21.53 -1.41
N ARG A 20 -14.63 -20.83 -0.28
CA ARG A 20 -15.85 -20.38 0.41
C ARG A 20 -16.10 -18.91 0.08
N GLY A 21 -17.21 -18.65 -0.59
CA GLY A 21 -17.55 -17.36 -1.19
C GLY A 21 -17.90 -16.24 -0.20
N ASN A 22 -17.32 -15.07 -0.49
CA ASN A 22 -17.99 -13.79 -0.76
C ASN A 22 -19.10 -13.28 0.19
N TYR A 23 -18.66 -12.64 1.28
CA TYR A 23 -19.26 -11.42 1.84
C TYR A 23 -18.14 -10.51 2.37
N GLY A 24 -18.00 -9.32 1.79
CA GLY A 24 -17.09 -8.26 2.25
C GLY A 24 -15.72 -8.32 1.57
N ALA A 25 -15.29 -7.21 0.96
CA ALA A 25 -13.99 -7.09 0.30
C ALA A 25 -12.90 -7.84 1.10
N SER A 26 -12.31 -8.89 0.53
CA SER A 26 -11.18 -9.59 1.15
C SER A 26 -10.22 -8.52 1.64
N ALA A 27 -9.98 -8.48 2.95
CA ALA A 27 -8.97 -7.60 3.50
C ALA A 27 -7.69 -7.86 2.68
N PRO A 28 -7.08 -6.82 2.10
CA PRO A 28 -5.88 -6.96 1.32
C PRO A 28 -4.84 -7.71 2.15
N ASP A 29 -4.24 -8.75 1.57
CA ASP A 29 -3.17 -9.48 2.23
C ASP A 29 -1.94 -8.57 2.27
N PHE A 30 -1.66 -8.01 3.45
CA PHE A 30 -0.53 -7.12 3.65
C PHE A 30 0.77 -7.88 3.94
N SER A 31 0.83 -9.20 3.81
CA SER A 31 2.08 -9.96 4.00
C SER A 31 3.14 -9.58 2.96
N ASP A 32 2.73 -9.25 1.74
CA ASP A 32 3.62 -8.77 0.68
C ASP A 32 4.15 -7.35 0.93
N VAL A 33 3.51 -6.56 1.81
CA VAL A 33 4.00 -5.23 2.20
C VAL A 33 5.38 -5.35 2.83
N VAL A 34 5.59 -6.37 3.67
CA VAL A 34 6.87 -6.62 4.33
C VAL A 34 7.94 -6.90 3.28
N ASN A 35 7.66 -7.81 2.34
CA ASN A 35 8.55 -8.13 1.23
C ASN A 35 8.90 -6.89 0.38
N HIS A 36 7.93 -6.02 0.10
CA HIS A 36 8.16 -4.78 -0.63
C HIS A 36 8.97 -3.75 0.18
N ALA A 37 8.68 -3.57 1.46
CA ALA A 37 9.41 -2.64 2.33
C ALA A 37 10.88 -3.05 2.49
N GLU A 38 11.15 -4.35 2.69
CA GLU A 38 12.51 -4.90 2.77
C GLU A 38 13.28 -4.67 1.46
N ASN A 39 12.66 -4.95 0.31
CA ASN A 39 13.26 -4.71 -1.01
C ASN A 39 13.54 -3.22 -1.29
N HIS A 40 12.87 -2.29 -0.60
CA HIS A 40 13.08 -0.85 -0.72
C HIS A 40 13.96 -0.26 0.41
N GLY A 41 14.62 -1.12 1.19
CA GLY A 41 15.65 -0.74 2.16
C GLY A 41 15.13 -0.48 3.57
N GLY A 42 13.95 -1.01 3.92
CA GLY A 42 13.51 -1.09 5.32
C GLY A 42 14.16 -2.29 6.02
N SER A 43 14.70 -2.09 7.22
CA SER A 43 15.34 -3.18 8.01
C SER A 43 14.43 -3.70 9.12
N SER A 44 13.27 -3.06 9.31
CA SER A 44 12.35 -3.35 10.42
C SER A 44 11.20 -4.28 10.04
N SER A 45 11.52 -5.51 9.62
CA SER A 45 10.53 -6.53 9.20
C SER A 45 9.47 -6.83 10.27
N SER A 46 9.85 -6.80 11.54
CA SER A 46 8.94 -6.97 12.68
C SER A 46 7.95 -5.80 12.82
N LEU A 47 8.41 -4.56 12.63
CA LEU A 47 7.54 -3.37 12.65
C LEU A 47 6.62 -3.36 11.44
N PHE A 48 7.11 -3.79 10.27
CA PHE A 48 6.30 -3.89 9.08
C PHE A 48 5.22 -4.96 9.20
N SER A 49 5.55 -6.10 9.80
CA SER A 49 4.57 -7.16 10.07
C SER A 49 3.50 -6.70 11.06
N GLN A 50 3.89 -5.92 12.08
CA GLN A 50 2.94 -5.31 13.03
C GLN A 50 2.05 -4.27 12.36
N ALA A 51 2.62 -3.40 11.51
CA ALA A 51 1.87 -2.41 10.75
C ALA A 51 0.90 -3.07 9.75
N ALA A 52 1.34 -4.13 9.07
CA ALA A 52 0.50 -4.94 8.18
C ALA A 52 -0.67 -5.57 8.94
N SER A 53 -0.40 -6.16 10.11
CA SER A 53 -1.43 -6.73 10.97
C SER A 53 -2.43 -5.67 11.47
N PHE A 54 -1.91 -4.50 11.86
CA PHE A 54 -2.71 -3.36 12.27
C PHE A 54 -3.61 -2.86 11.14
N LEU A 55 -3.07 -2.70 9.94
CA LEU A 55 -3.82 -2.33 8.75
C LEU A 55 -4.89 -3.37 8.43
N GLN A 56 -4.58 -4.66 8.50
CA GLN A 56 -5.55 -5.72 8.25
C GLN A 56 -6.72 -5.66 9.24
N GLN A 57 -6.43 -5.41 10.51
CA GLN A 57 -7.45 -5.30 11.55
C GLN A 57 -8.30 -4.03 11.42
N ARG A 58 -7.68 -2.91 11.04
CA ARG A 58 -8.32 -1.59 10.88
C ARG A 58 -8.80 -1.32 9.46
N HIS A 59 -8.61 -2.25 8.53
CA HIS A 59 -8.91 -2.05 7.11
C HIS A 59 -10.37 -1.64 6.91
N GLY A 60 -11.29 -2.32 7.60
CA GLY A 60 -12.70 -1.98 7.55
C GLY A 60 -12.98 -0.53 7.97
N ASP A 61 -12.36 -0.06 9.06
CA ASP A 61 -12.52 1.32 9.52
C ASP A 61 -11.89 2.30 8.53
N ILE A 62 -10.66 2.03 8.07
CA ILE A 62 -9.92 2.89 7.15
C ILE A 62 -10.67 3.09 5.82
N VAL A 63 -11.26 2.03 5.28
CA VAL A 63 -12.05 2.07 4.04
C VAL A 63 -13.34 2.87 4.23
N ASN A 64 -14.00 2.75 5.37
CA ASN A 64 -15.26 3.45 5.66
C ASN A 64 -15.05 4.91 6.09
N ASP A 65 -13.88 5.27 6.63
CA ASP A 65 -13.56 6.56 7.25
C ASP A 65 -12.61 7.44 6.40
N SER A 66 -12.87 7.61 5.10
CA SER A 66 -11.87 8.21 4.18
C SER A 66 -12.09 9.66 3.71
N PRO A 67 -12.23 10.69 4.58
CA PRO A 67 -11.67 12.00 4.28
C PRO A 67 -10.18 12.00 4.60
N ILE A 68 -9.34 11.86 3.57
CA ILE A 68 -7.91 12.19 3.69
C ILE A 68 -7.79 13.70 3.78
N ASP A 69 -7.13 14.21 4.82
CA ASP A 69 -6.75 15.62 4.91
C ASP A 69 -5.57 15.89 3.96
N GLU A 70 -5.90 16.19 2.71
CA GLU A 70 -4.93 16.46 1.65
C GLU A 70 -4.04 17.65 1.98
N ASP A 71 -4.60 18.67 2.63
CA ASP A 71 -3.86 19.86 3.05
C ASP A 71 -2.77 19.50 4.07
N HIS A 72 -3.11 18.69 5.08
CA HIS A 72 -2.14 18.19 6.05
C HIS A 72 -1.01 17.40 5.37
N VAL A 73 -1.36 16.56 4.40
CA VAL A 73 -0.40 15.69 3.72
C VAL A 73 0.54 16.46 2.79
N VAL A 74 -0.01 17.37 1.99
CA VAL A 74 0.78 18.24 1.10
C VAL A 74 1.68 19.16 1.92
N ASN A 75 1.17 19.71 3.02
CA ASN A 75 1.96 20.57 3.91
C ASN A 75 3.12 19.79 4.53
N SER A 76 2.87 18.58 5.04
CA SER A 76 3.92 17.72 5.58
C SER A 76 4.96 17.33 4.53
N HIS A 77 4.52 16.86 3.36
CA HIS A 77 5.43 16.54 2.26
C HIS A 77 6.31 17.74 1.88
N ARG A 78 5.72 18.93 1.75
CA ARG A 78 6.47 20.15 1.44
C ARG A 78 7.46 20.53 2.54
N ARG A 79 7.14 20.28 3.80
CA ARG A 79 8.01 20.55 4.93
C ARG A 79 9.28 19.69 4.91
N PHE A 80 9.16 18.38 4.66
CA PHE A 80 10.29 17.45 4.69
C PHE A 80 10.97 17.22 3.33
N TYR A 81 10.23 17.35 2.22
CA TYR A 81 10.71 17.04 0.86
C TYR A 81 10.63 18.23 -0.11
N GLY A 82 10.10 19.38 0.31
CA GLY A 82 9.91 20.58 -0.53
C GLY A 82 11.12 21.52 -0.63
N GLY A 83 12.33 21.09 -0.23
CA GLY A 83 13.57 21.86 -0.36
C GLY A 83 14.07 22.42 0.97
N ALA A 84 14.45 23.71 1.01
CA ALA A 84 15.16 24.39 2.11
C ALA A 84 14.50 24.32 3.51
N ALA A 85 13.28 23.80 3.61
CA ALA A 85 12.58 23.55 4.86
C ALA A 85 12.95 22.20 5.51
N ALA A 86 13.56 21.25 4.80
CA ALA A 86 13.91 19.93 5.35
C ALA A 86 14.94 20.01 6.49
N ASP A 87 15.92 20.91 6.35
CA ASP A 87 16.98 21.17 7.35
C ASP A 87 16.47 21.94 8.59
N ASN A 88 15.34 22.63 8.47
CA ASN A 88 14.71 23.43 9.55
C ASN A 88 13.28 22.98 9.85
N ALA A 89 12.91 21.78 9.43
CA ALA A 89 11.66 21.18 9.81
C ALA A 89 11.83 20.85 11.29
N GLY A 90 11.34 21.75 12.16
CA GLY A 90 11.37 21.54 13.60
C GLY A 90 10.62 20.27 14.01
N PRO A 91 10.28 20.12 15.31
CA PRO A 91 9.66 18.92 15.82
C PRO A 91 8.48 18.46 14.97
N ALA A 92 8.49 17.18 14.60
CA ALA A 92 7.56 16.54 13.69
C ALA A 92 6.90 15.35 14.39
N SER A 93 5.57 15.32 14.38
CA SER A 93 4.82 14.19 14.91
C SER A 93 4.91 12.98 13.99
N SER A 94 4.73 11.79 14.56
CA SER A 94 4.67 10.52 13.81
C SER A 94 3.68 10.57 12.63
N ASN A 95 2.55 11.28 12.79
CA ASN A 95 1.57 11.46 11.72
C ASN A 95 2.07 12.35 10.58
N GLU A 96 2.76 13.45 10.89
CA GLU A 96 3.36 14.31 9.87
C GLU A 96 4.43 13.55 9.11
N LEU A 97 5.34 12.87 9.83
CA LEU A 97 6.38 12.04 9.22
C LEU A 97 5.78 10.99 8.29
N GLY A 98 4.73 10.30 8.75
CA GLY A 98 4.04 9.28 7.98
C GLY A 98 3.37 9.85 6.72
N ALA A 99 2.73 11.02 6.83
CA ALA A 99 2.09 11.68 5.69
C ALA A 99 3.11 12.13 4.62
N GLY A 100 4.25 12.69 5.04
CA GLY A 100 5.31 13.11 4.13
C GLY A 100 5.94 11.91 3.40
N ALA A 101 6.21 10.84 4.14
CA ALA A 101 6.72 9.58 3.60
C ALA A 101 5.73 8.92 2.62
N ALA A 102 4.44 8.86 2.96
CA ALA A 102 3.41 8.30 2.09
C ALA A 102 3.31 9.06 0.75
N MET A 103 3.42 10.39 0.76
CA MET A 103 3.45 11.20 -0.47
C MET A 103 4.70 10.98 -1.29
N GLN A 104 5.85 10.86 -0.64
CA GLN A 104 7.10 10.58 -1.33
C GLN A 104 7.08 9.19 -1.97
N ALA A 105 6.51 8.20 -1.27
CA ALA A 105 6.24 6.89 -1.80
C ALA A 105 5.24 6.94 -2.96
N LEU A 106 4.13 7.69 -2.84
CA LEU A 106 3.18 7.88 -3.94
C LEU A 106 3.85 8.52 -5.16
N LYS A 107 4.72 9.50 -4.96
CA LYS A 107 5.50 10.12 -6.04
C LYS A 107 6.46 9.12 -6.69
N ALA A 108 7.17 8.32 -5.91
CA ALA A 108 8.07 7.30 -6.44
C ALA A 108 7.31 6.18 -7.17
N PHE A 109 6.15 5.79 -6.64
CA PHE A 109 5.23 4.83 -7.22
C PHE A 109 4.65 5.32 -8.55
N THR A 110 4.17 6.56 -8.62
CA THR A 110 3.57 7.15 -9.84
C THR A 110 4.62 7.62 -10.86
N GLY A 111 5.75 8.15 -10.40
CA GLY A 111 6.81 8.73 -11.25
C GLY A 111 7.76 7.70 -11.86
N GLY A 112 7.85 6.49 -11.32
CA GLY A 112 8.76 5.43 -11.79
C GLY A 112 8.25 4.59 -12.96
N GLY A 113 7.13 4.95 -13.60
CA GLY A 113 6.50 4.13 -14.65
C GLY A 113 5.86 2.84 -14.12
N ALA A 114 5.82 2.65 -12.80
CA ALA A 114 5.16 1.53 -12.13
C ALA A 114 3.63 1.74 -12.08
N GLY A 115 3.00 1.95 -13.24
CA GLY A 115 1.55 2.06 -13.41
C GLY A 115 0.77 0.76 -13.17
N GLY A 116 1.32 -0.17 -12.40
CA GLY A 116 0.75 -1.49 -12.12
C GLY A 116 1.18 -2.10 -10.79
N GLY A 117 1.86 -1.35 -9.92
CA GLY A 117 2.22 -1.85 -8.59
C GLY A 117 0.97 -1.99 -7.71
N GLY A 118 0.84 -3.11 -7.00
CA GLY A 118 -0.28 -3.34 -6.09
C GLY A 118 -0.29 -2.38 -4.91
N GLN A 119 -1.42 -2.31 -4.21
CA GLN A 119 -1.58 -1.62 -2.93
C GLN A 119 -0.41 -1.86 -1.97
N ASN A 120 0.03 -3.12 -1.87
CA ASN A 120 1.10 -3.55 -0.98
C ASN A 120 2.45 -2.91 -1.30
N GLN A 121 2.71 -2.64 -2.58
CA GLN A 121 3.94 -1.97 -2.99
C GLN A 121 3.97 -0.50 -2.56
N LEU A 122 2.86 0.22 -2.76
CA LEU A 122 2.76 1.61 -2.31
C LEU A 122 2.92 1.72 -0.79
N ILE A 123 2.22 0.84 -0.06
CA ILE A 123 2.26 0.81 1.40
C ILE A 123 3.65 0.44 1.90
N GLY A 124 4.29 -0.58 1.30
CA GLY A 124 5.65 -0.99 1.68
C GLY A 124 6.67 0.11 1.43
N LEU A 125 6.54 0.83 0.32
CA LEU A 125 7.39 1.97 0.01
C LEU A 125 7.18 3.12 1.00
N ALA A 126 5.93 3.43 1.36
CA ALA A 126 5.60 4.44 2.35
C ALA A 126 6.15 4.09 3.73
N MET A 127 6.06 2.83 4.13
CA MET A 127 6.59 2.33 5.40
C MET A 127 8.12 2.40 5.47
N ALA A 128 8.81 1.99 4.40
CA ALA A 128 10.26 2.08 4.31
C ALA A 128 10.74 3.55 4.32
N GLU A 129 10.03 4.44 3.63
CA GLU A 129 10.36 5.86 3.62
C GLU A 129 10.08 6.52 5.00
N ALA A 130 9.01 6.11 5.68
CA ALA A 130 8.69 6.59 7.02
C ALA A 130 9.71 6.14 8.06
N GLU A 131 10.20 4.90 7.97
CA GLU A 131 11.31 4.43 8.80
C GLU A 131 12.55 5.32 8.62
N LYS A 132 12.96 5.56 7.37
CA LYS A 132 14.13 6.40 7.05
C LYS A 132 13.96 7.82 7.53
N LEU A 133 12.81 8.43 7.29
CA LEU A 133 12.53 9.81 7.68
C LEU A 133 12.47 9.94 9.21
N PHE A 134 11.85 8.98 9.90
CA PHE A 134 11.83 8.95 11.36
C PHE A 134 13.25 8.82 11.94
N ASP A 135 14.07 7.90 11.42
CA ASP A 135 15.45 7.74 11.90
C ASP A 135 16.28 9.01 11.70
N GLN A 136 16.11 9.69 10.56
CA GLN A 136 16.76 10.99 10.30
C GLN A 136 16.30 12.06 11.29
N GLN A 137 14.99 12.19 11.51
CA GLN A 137 14.44 13.20 12.42
C GLN A 137 14.73 12.86 13.89
N SER A 138 14.77 11.58 14.25
CA SER A 138 15.14 11.10 15.58
C SER A 138 16.61 11.36 15.88
N ALA A 139 17.50 11.11 14.92
CA ALA A 139 18.92 11.45 15.04
C ALA A 139 19.16 12.96 15.23
N ASN A 140 18.30 13.80 14.64
CA ASN A 140 18.34 15.25 14.79
C ASN A 140 17.57 15.78 16.02
N GLY A 141 16.95 14.91 16.84
CA GLY A 141 16.16 15.31 18.00
C GLY A 141 14.81 15.97 17.67
N ASN A 142 14.36 15.87 16.42
CA ASN A 142 13.15 16.50 15.90
C ASN A 142 11.99 15.50 15.72
N ALA A 143 12.21 14.19 15.84
CA ALA A 143 11.11 13.22 15.81
C ALA A 143 10.34 13.20 17.13
N SER A 144 9.01 13.30 17.05
CA SER A 144 8.10 13.16 18.18
C SER A 144 7.25 11.89 18.02
N GLY A 145 7.26 11.06 19.06
CA GLY A 145 6.59 9.75 19.10
C GLY A 145 7.51 8.59 18.71
N ASP A 146 6.90 7.46 18.39
CA ASP A 146 7.60 6.21 18.11
C ASP A 146 7.65 5.89 16.61
N LYS A 147 8.74 5.26 16.19
CA LYS A 147 8.94 4.79 14.81
C LYS A 147 7.75 3.97 14.31
N GLN A 148 7.21 3.09 15.16
CA GLN A 148 6.06 2.26 14.82
C GLN A 148 4.82 3.09 14.48
N SER A 149 4.56 4.17 15.22
CA SER A 149 3.43 5.07 14.96
C SER A 149 3.61 5.81 13.64
N ALA A 150 4.84 6.23 13.30
CA ALA A 150 5.13 6.88 12.02
C ALA A 150 4.94 5.92 10.83
N ILE A 151 5.44 4.68 10.96
CA ILE A 151 5.26 3.61 9.97
C ILE A 151 3.77 3.28 9.80
N ASN A 152 3.04 3.06 10.89
CA ASN A 152 1.60 2.78 10.86
C ASN A 152 0.83 3.93 10.18
N SER A 153 1.16 5.18 10.51
CA SER A 153 0.53 6.35 9.90
C SER A 153 0.84 6.44 8.41
N ALA A 154 2.07 6.18 7.97
CA ALA A 154 2.41 6.17 6.55
C ALA A 154 1.65 5.08 5.80
N ALA A 155 1.59 3.88 6.39
CA ALA A 155 0.91 2.73 5.83
C ALA A 155 -0.59 2.99 5.66
N GLU A 156 -1.23 3.59 6.67
CA GLU A 156 -2.63 3.99 6.65
C GLU A 156 -2.88 5.06 5.59
N MET A 157 -2.03 6.09 5.51
CA MET A 157 -2.18 7.16 4.52
C MET A 157 -1.98 6.68 3.09
N ALA A 158 -0.98 5.83 2.86
CA ALA A 158 -0.75 5.17 1.58
C ALA A 158 -1.94 4.30 1.16
N LEU A 159 -2.48 3.50 2.09
CA LEU A 159 -3.69 2.72 1.88
C LEU A 159 -4.88 3.60 1.51
N LYS A 160 -5.16 4.65 2.30
CA LYS A 160 -6.24 5.60 2.03
C LYS A 160 -6.09 6.22 0.65
N MET A 161 -4.89 6.68 0.29
CA MET A 161 -4.63 7.28 -1.02
C MET A 161 -4.82 6.28 -2.17
N TYR A 162 -4.40 5.03 -1.98
CA TYR A 162 -4.63 3.96 -2.95
C TYR A 162 -6.13 3.70 -3.15
N LEU A 163 -6.88 3.54 -2.06
CA LEU A 163 -8.32 3.33 -2.08
C LEU A 163 -9.04 4.53 -2.70
N LYS A 164 -8.64 5.75 -2.34
CA LYS A 164 -9.16 6.99 -2.92
C LYS A 164 -8.92 7.04 -4.42
N GLY A 165 -7.70 6.72 -4.87
CA GLY A 165 -7.36 6.62 -6.29
C GLY A 165 -8.14 5.53 -7.03
N GLN A 166 -8.43 4.40 -6.37
CA GLN A 166 -9.24 3.32 -6.94
C GLN A 166 -10.74 3.70 -7.03
N GLY A 167 -11.27 4.42 -6.03
CA GLY A 167 -12.66 4.87 -5.96
C GLY A 167 -12.99 6.10 -6.81
N THR A 168 -12.01 6.96 -7.09
CA THR A 168 -12.13 8.09 -8.04
C THR A 168 -11.50 7.75 -9.39
N GLY A 169 -12.05 6.75 -10.08
CA GLY A 169 -11.91 6.63 -11.54
C GLY A 169 -10.51 6.39 -12.14
N LEU A 170 -9.44 6.28 -11.35
CA LEU A 170 -8.10 5.91 -11.85
C LEU A 170 -7.93 4.38 -11.99
N GLY A 171 -8.92 3.60 -11.55
CA GLY A 171 -9.13 2.20 -11.96
C GLY A 171 -10.13 2.03 -13.11
N GLY A 172 -10.63 3.13 -13.69
CA GLY A 172 -11.73 3.14 -14.66
C GLY A 172 -11.42 3.63 -16.07
N THR A 173 -10.23 4.20 -16.34
CA THR A 173 -9.88 4.72 -17.67
C THR A 173 -8.37 4.66 -17.92
N GLY A 174 -7.86 3.49 -18.29
CA GLY A 174 -6.44 3.29 -18.61
C GLY A 174 -6.15 2.45 -19.85
N GLY A 175 -7.19 2.13 -20.63
CA GLY A 175 -7.02 1.58 -21.97
C GLY A 175 -7.44 2.62 -23.02
N PRO A 176 -6.76 2.73 -24.18
CA PRO A 176 -7.18 3.58 -25.30
C PRO A 176 -8.58 3.25 -25.87
N SER A 177 -9.30 2.29 -25.29
CA SER A 177 -10.68 1.91 -25.62
C SER A 177 -11.73 3.00 -25.35
N GLY A 178 -11.41 4.05 -24.58
CA GLY A 178 -12.31 5.20 -24.37
C GLY A 178 -12.52 6.07 -25.62
N LEU A 179 -11.68 5.95 -26.66
CA LEU A 179 -11.85 6.65 -27.93
C LEU A 179 -12.61 5.84 -29.00
N LEU A 180 -12.78 4.53 -28.81
CA LEU A 180 -13.58 3.69 -29.72
C LEU A 180 -15.09 3.90 -29.55
N GLY A 181 -15.53 4.48 -28.43
CA GLY A 181 -16.93 4.81 -28.16
C GLY A 181 -17.48 6.01 -28.94
N LEU A 182 -16.62 6.83 -29.56
CA LEU A 182 -17.04 7.97 -30.40
C LEU A 182 -16.93 7.69 -31.91
N ALA A 183 -16.17 6.66 -32.32
CA ALA A 183 -16.12 6.23 -33.71
C ALA A 183 -17.37 5.45 -34.15
N SER A 184 -18.15 4.91 -33.21
CA SER A 184 -19.38 4.15 -33.50
C SER A 184 -20.64 5.02 -33.66
N LYS A 185 -20.48 6.35 -33.72
CA LYS A 185 -21.61 7.30 -33.85
C LYS A 185 -21.61 8.08 -35.18
N PHE A 186 -20.73 7.71 -36.10
CA PHE A 186 -20.66 8.28 -37.46
C PHE A 186 -20.59 7.20 -38.57
N PHE A 187 -20.98 5.95 -38.26
CA PHE A 187 -21.32 4.92 -39.23
C PHE A 187 -22.77 4.49 -39.05
#